data_AF-V5H632-F1
#
_entry.id   AF-V5H632-F1
#
_cell.length_a   1.000
_cell.length_b   1.000
_cell.length_c   1.000
_cell.angle_alpha   90.00
_cell.angle_beta   90.00
_cell.angle_gamma   90.00
#
_symmetry.space_group_name_H-M   'P 1'
#
loop_
_entity.id
_entity.type
_entity.pdbx_description
1 polymer ?
#
loop_
_entity_poly.entity_id
_entity_poly.type
_entity_poly.pdbx_seq_one_letter_code
_entity_poly.pdbx_strand_id
1 'polypeptide(L)'
;VGTAGRHIVVYQLENKPQEFKKLDSPLKYQHRCVAIFRDKKKIPTGYALGSVEGRVAIQYVIPTNPKDNFTFKCHRSNGTPNGYQDIYAVNNIAFHPVHGTLATVGADGTFSFWDKDARTKLKPSESMEQPIVRCAFNNNGQIFAYAVSYDWSKGHEFYNTQKKNYIFLRPCYDELKPRTS
;
A
#
# COMPACT_ATOMS: atom_id res chain seq x y z
N VAL A 1 -6.01 12.05 6.19
CA VAL A 1 -7.09 11.98 5.19
C VAL A 1 -6.52 12.33 3.83
N GLY A 2 -6.70 11.45 2.82
CA GLY A 2 -6.43 11.78 1.42
C GLY A 2 -7.71 12.20 0.72
N THR A 3 -7.64 13.20 -0.16
CA THR A 3 -8.83 13.86 -0.73
C THR A 3 -8.81 13.85 -2.26
N ALA A 4 -9.99 14.06 -2.86
CA ALA A 4 -10.07 14.48 -4.25
C ALA A 4 -9.29 15.80 -4.43
N GLY A 5 -8.56 15.96 -5.53
CA GLY A 5 -7.62 17.08 -5.72
C GLY A 5 -6.22 16.86 -5.13
N ARG A 6 -5.93 15.65 -4.63
CA ARG A 6 -4.60 15.22 -4.17
C ARG A 6 -4.05 15.99 -2.97
N HIS A 7 -4.90 16.56 -2.11
CA HIS A 7 -4.42 17.10 -0.83
C HIS A 7 -4.38 16.00 0.25
N ILE A 8 -3.40 16.09 1.13
CA ILE A 8 -3.32 15.28 2.35
C ILE A 8 -3.53 16.18 3.57
N VAL A 9 -4.46 15.80 4.44
CA VAL A 9 -4.69 16.48 5.72
C VAL A 9 -4.36 15.51 6.87
N VAL A 10 -3.47 15.93 7.76
CA VAL A 10 -3.11 15.23 8.99
C VAL A 10 -3.88 15.85 10.14
N TYR A 11 -4.46 15.02 11.01
CA TYR A 11 -5.20 15.44 12.19
C TYR A 11 -4.51 14.93 13.44
N GLN A 12 -4.50 15.75 14.50
CA GLN A 12 -4.20 15.31 15.85
C GLN A 12 -5.50 15.02 16.58
N LEU A 13 -5.47 14.04 17.49
CA LEU A 13 -6.68 13.50 18.12
C LEU A 13 -6.69 13.69 19.64
N GLU A 14 -5.58 14.14 20.22
CA GLU A 14 -5.46 14.45 21.65
C GLU A 14 -6.45 15.55 22.05
N ASN A 15 -7.23 15.29 23.11
CA ASN A 15 -8.33 16.12 23.63
C ASN A 15 -9.50 16.29 22.65
N LYS A 16 -9.26 16.95 21.50
CA LYS A 16 -10.26 17.23 20.47
C LYS A 16 -9.63 17.07 19.09
N PRO A 17 -10.27 16.32 18.17
CA PRO A 17 -9.82 16.22 16.80
C PRO A 17 -9.69 17.59 16.14
N GLN A 18 -8.49 17.90 15.65
CA GLN A 18 -8.22 19.16 14.95
C GLN A 18 -7.16 18.97 13.86
N GLU A 19 -7.23 19.80 12.83
CA GLU A 19 -6.23 19.79 11.76
C GLU A 19 -4.85 20.09 12.34
N PHE A 20 -3.88 19.23 12.01
CA PHE A 20 -2.50 19.37 12.43
C PHE A 20 -1.63 19.90 11.28
N LYS A 21 -1.82 19.39 10.06
CA LYS A 21 -1.04 19.79 8.89
C LYS A 21 -1.80 19.54 7.59
N LYS A 22 -1.71 20.49 6.67
CA LYS A 22 -2.09 20.29 5.26
C LYS A 22 -0.84 20.16 4.41
N LEU A 23 -0.81 19.15 3.56
CA LEU A 23 0.36 18.76 2.77
C LEU A 23 -0.02 18.61 1.30
N ASP A 24 0.85 19.09 0.43
CA ASP A 24 0.84 18.73 -0.97
C ASP A 24 1.21 17.26 -1.14
N SER A 25 0.56 16.58 -2.09
CA SER A 25 0.86 15.18 -2.30
C SER A 25 2.22 14.97 -2.96
N PRO A 26 3.01 14.00 -2.46
CA PRO A 26 4.22 13.53 -3.15
C PRO A 26 3.90 12.70 -4.41
N LEU A 27 2.63 12.42 -4.70
CA LEU A 27 2.17 11.65 -5.85
C LEU A 27 1.48 12.55 -6.86
N LYS A 28 1.78 12.31 -8.14
CA LYS A 28 1.25 13.12 -9.26
C LYS A 28 -0.19 12.74 -9.63
N TYR A 29 -0.60 11.51 -9.32
CA TYR A 29 -1.90 10.96 -9.71
C TYR A 29 -2.83 10.77 -8.50
N GLN A 30 -4.08 10.40 -8.78
CA GLN A 30 -5.13 10.22 -7.79
C GLN A 30 -4.71 9.29 -6.64
N HIS A 31 -5.02 9.70 -5.41
CA HIS A 31 -4.83 8.87 -4.22
C HIS A 31 -5.85 7.74 -4.20
N ARG A 32 -5.42 6.56 -3.78
CA ARG A 32 -6.27 5.36 -3.71
C ARG A 32 -6.36 4.79 -2.31
N CYS A 33 -5.25 4.76 -1.57
CA CYS A 33 -5.19 4.21 -0.23
C CYS A 33 -4.13 4.91 0.64
N VAL A 34 -4.30 4.86 1.95
CA VAL A 34 -3.36 5.41 2.93
C VAL A 34 -3.27 4.50 4.15
N ALA A 35 -2.08 4.35 4.72
CA ALA A 35 -1.86 3.57 5.95
C ALA A 35 -0.85 4.27 6.85
N ILE A 36 -1.20 4.49 8.12
CA ILE A 36 -0.28 5.08 9.12
C ILE A 36 0.73 4.01 9.56
N PHE A 37 1.99 4.41 9.68
CA PHE A 37 3.01 3.60 10.33
C PHE A 37 3.52 4.27 11.60
N ARG A 38 4.07 3.43 12.47
CA ARG A 38 4.56 3.80 13.79
C ARG A 38 6.07 3.65 13.85
N ASP A 39 6.69 4.38 14.76
CA ASP A 39 8.09 4.20 15.11
C ASP A 39 8.30 2.96 16.01
N LYS A 40 9.54 2.76 16.46
CA LYS A 40 9.89 1.67 17.39
C LYS A 40 9.17 1.76 18.74
N LYS A 41 8.79 2.96 19.17
CA LYS A 41 8.01 3.22 20.41
C LYS A 41 6.50 3.07 20.19
N LYS A 42 6.08 2.61 19.01
CA LYS A 42 4.67 2.44 18.60
C LYS A 42 3.89 3.76 18.57
N ILE A 43 4.58 4.88 18.38
CA ILE A 43 4.00 6.20 18.20
C ILE A 43 3.76 6.45 16.70
N PRO A 44 2.57 6.91 16.27
CA PRO A 44 2.33 7.32 14.88
C PRO A 44 3.35 8.37 14.43
N THR A 45 4.08 8.10 13.35
CA THR A 45 5.18 8.99 12.90
C THR A 45 5.09 9.35 11.41
N GLY A 46 4.37 8.55 10.63
CA GLY A 46 4.24 8.76 9.20
C GLY A 46 3.12 7.92 8.59
N TYR A 47 3.02 8.00 7.26
CA TYR A 47 2.05 7.25 6.48
C TYR A 47 2.63 6.81 5.14
N ALA A 48 2.14 5.67 4.65
CA ALA A 48 2.27 5.26 3.27
C ALA A 48 1.03 5.71 2.50
N LEU A 49 1.23 6.26 1.30
CA LEU A 49 0.17 6.72 0.41
C LEU A 49 0.28 5.99 -0.93
N GLY A 50 -0.77 5.30 -1.35
CA GLY A 50 -0.85 4.63 -2.65
C GLY A 50 -1.65 5.44 -3.67
N SER A 51 -1.24 5.35 -4.92
CA SER A 51 -1.91 6.01 -6.05
C SER A 51 -2.41 5.01 -7.09
N VAL A 52 -3.17 5.53 -8.07
CA VAL A 52 -3.60 4.76 -9.24
C VAL A 52 -2.48 4.48 -10.26
N GLU A 53 -1.28 5.05 -10.09
CA GLU A 53 -0.16 4.93 -11.05
C GLU A 53 0.92 3.90 -10.65
N GLY A 54 0.56 2.86 -9.88
CA GLY A 54 1.53 1.84 -9.47
C GLY A 54 2.70 2.44 -8.69
N ARG A 55 2.38 3.30 -7.71
CA ARG A 55 3.36 4.02 -6.90
C ARG A 55 2.85 4.23 -5.48
N VAL A 56 3.76 4.01 -4.53
CA VAL A 56 3.56 4.34 -3.12
C VAL A 56 4.57 5.40 -2.69
N ALA A 57 4.12 6.35 -1.88
CA ALA A 57 4.97 7.30 -1.16
C ALA A 57 5.05 6.93 0.32
N ILE A 58 6.25 7.01 0.89
CA ILE A 58 6.49 6.96 2.33
C ILE A 58 6.73 8.40 2.79
N GLN A 59 5.93 8.87 3.75
CA GLN A 59 5.98 10.23 4.27
C GLN A 59 6.00 10.23 5.80
N TYR A 60 7.04 10.82 6.38
CA TYR A 60 7.07 11.17 7.80
C TYR A 60 6.34 12.51 7.99
N VAL A 61 5.55 12.62 9.06
CA VAL A 61 4.78 13.84 9.36
C VAL A 61 5.73 14.98 9.73
N ILE A 62 6.77 14.66 10.51
CA ILE A 62 7.85 15.54 10.93
C ILE A 62 9.17 14.83 10.60
N PRO A 63 9.65 14.92 9.35
CA PRO A 63 10.91 14.29 8.96
C PRO A 63 12.09 15.01 9.62
N THR A 64 13.05 14.26 10.15
CA THR A 64 14.34 14.83 10.59
C THR A 64 15.25 15.11 9.40
N ASN A 65 15.20 14.28 8.36
CA ASN A 65 15.88 14.49 7.09
C ASN A 65 14.87 14.43 5.93
N PRO A 66 14.82 15.45 5.03
CA PRO A 66 13.94 15.42 3.87
C PRO A 66 14.11 14.17 2.98
N LYS A 67 15.29 13.55 2.96
CA LYS A 67 15.58 12.31 2.21
C LYS A 67 14.88 11.07 2.76
N ASP A 68 14.33 11.14 3.98
CA ASP A 68 13.54 10.05 4.58
C ASP A 68 12.19 9.88 3.91
N ASN A 69 11.69 10.95 3.28
CA ASN A 69 10.52 10.93 2.43
C ASN A 69 10.91 10.46 1.02
N PHE A 70 10.28 9.41 0.52
CA PHE A 70 10.57 8.87 -0.80
C PHE A 70 9.34 8.22 -1.44
N THR A 71 9.46 7.86 -2.72
CA THR A 71 8.44 7.08 -3.44
C THR A 71 9.09 5.86 -4.09
N PHE A 72 8.32 4.80 -4.29
CA PHE A 72 8.76 3.62 -5.03
C PHE A 72 7.66 3.13 -5.97
N LYS A 73 8.08 2.56 -7.11
CA LYS A 73 7.19 1.95 -8.09
C LYS A 73 6.79 0.54 -7.62
N CYS A 74 5.55 0.17 -7.84
CA CYS A 74 4.98 -1.14 -7.51
C CYS A 74 3.80 -1.42 -8.46
N HIS A 75 3.30 -2.66 -8.49
CA HIS A 75 2.13 -3.02 -9.31
C HIS A 75 2.25 -2.58 -10.78
N ARG A 76 3.31 -3.07 -11.43
CA ARG A 76 3.66 -2.81 -12.84
C ARG A 76 4.07 -4.13 -13.47
N SER A 77 3.77 -4.33 -14.75
CA SER A 77 4.21 -5.53 -15.45
C SER A 77 5.74 -5.60 -15.51
N ASN A 78 6.27 -6.82 -15.45
CA ASN A 78 7.69 -7.06 -15.64
C ASN A 78 8.02 -6.90 -17.13
N GLY A 79 8.98 -6.02 -17.43
CA GLY A 79 9.40 -5.73 -18.80
C GLY A 79 8.37 -4.95 -19.62
N THR A 80 8.54 -5.00 -20.94
CA THR A 80 7.70 -4.29 -21.92
C THR A 80 7.29 -5.25 -23.05
N PRO A 81 6.52 -6.32 -22.77
CA PRO A 81 6.21 -7.35 -23.77
C PRO A 81 5.52 -6.81 -25.03
N ASN A 82 4.74 -5.73 -24.90
CA ASN A 82 4.05 -5.06 -26.01
C ASN A 82 4.69 -3.70 -26.38
N GLY A 83 5.96 -3.49 -26.03
CA GLY A 83 6.64 -2.19 -26.21
C GLY A 83 6.26 -1.12 -25.17
N TYR A 84 5.34 -1.43 -24.25
CA TYR A 84 4.98 -0.60 -23.10
C TYR A 84 4.92 -1.42 -21.81
N GLN A 85 5.05 -0.75 -20.67
CA GLN A 85 4.89 -1.33 -19.35
C GLN A 85 3.49 -1.00 -18.82
N ASP A 86 2.73 -2.03 -18.47
CA ASP A 86 1.43 -1.87 -17.83
C ASP A 86 1.61 -1.35 -16.40
N ILE A 87 0.75 -0.41 -16.03
CA ILE A 87 0.76 0.24 -14.72
C ILE A 87 -0.61 0.05 -14.09
N TYR A 88 -0.64 -0.41 -12.84
CA TYR A 88 -1.85 -0.79 -12.16
C TYR A 88 -2.04 0.02 -10.86
N ALA A 89 -3.28 0.22 -10.46
CA ALA A 89 -3.59 0.94 -9.23
C ALA A 89 -3.15 0.16 -7.98
N VAL A 90 -2.67 0.89 -6.97
CA VAL A 90 -2.41 0.33 -5.63
C VAL A 90 -3.70 0.38 -4.82
N ASN A 91 -4.42 -0.74 -4.74
CA ASN A 91 -5.75 -0.80 -4.12
C ASN A 91 -5.71 -0.68 -2.60
N ASN A 92 -4.71 -1.30 -1.95
CA ASN A 92 -4.58 -1.21 -0.50
C ASN A 92 -3.14 -1.35 -0.01
N ILE A 93 -2.89 -0.78 1.17
CA ILE A 93 -1.61 -0.86 1.89
C ILE A 93 -1.92 -1.21 3.34
N ALA A 94 -1.16 -2.13 3.92
CA ALA A 94 -1.24 -2.48 5.33
C ALA A 94 0.16 -2.64 5.93
N PHE A 95 0.38 -2.13 7.15
CA PHE A 95 1.62 -2.34 7.88
C PHE A 95 1.51 -3.55 8.80
N HIS A 96 2.57 -4.36 8.86
CA HIS A 96 2.65 -5.47 9.79
C HIS A 96 2.76 -4.93 11.22
N PRO A 97 1.89 -5.36 12.16
CA PRO A 97 1.77 -4.73 13.48
C PRO A 97 3.03 -4.91 14.35
N VAL A 98 3.76 -6.01 14.14
CA VAL A 98 5.01 -6.31 14.85
C VAL A 98 6.22 -5.69 14.14
N HIS A 99 6.50 -6.12 12.89
CA HIS A 99 7.72 -5.81 12.15
C HIS A 99 7.83 -4.40 11.55
N GLY A 100 6.72 -3.68 11.31
CA GLY A 100 6.75 -2.34 10.70
C GLY A 100 7.06 -2.32 9.20
N THR A 101 7.26 -3.49 8.58
CA THR A 101 7.21 -3.70 7.13
C THR A 101 5.78 -3.56 6.61
N LEU A 102 5.61 -3.48 5.29
CA LEU A 102 4.29 -3.26 4.69
C LEU A 102 3.97 -4.24 3.56
N ALA A 103 2.68 -4.49 3.39
CA ALA A 103 2.10 -5.13 2.23
C ALA A 103 1.42 -4.09 1.35
N THR A 104 1.58 -4.23 0.03
CA THR A 104 0.79 -3.53 -0.97
C THR A 104 0.03 -4.55 -1.83
N VAL A 105 -1.19 -4.23 -2.23
CA VAL A 105 -1.99 -5.05 -3.15
C VAL A 105 -2.54 -4.20 -4.29
N GLY A 106 -2.65 -4.77 -5.49
CA GLY A 106 -2.90 -3.99 -6.69
C GLY A 106 -3.86 -4.60 -7.69
N ALA A 107 -4.20 -3.77 -8.68
CA ALA A 107 -5.05 -4.13 -9.80
C ALA A 107 -4.39 -5.10 -10.79
N ASP A 108 -3.08 -5.35 -10.63
CA ASP A 108 -2.32 -6.39 -11.32
C ASP A 108 -2.57 -7.79 -10.77
N GLY A 109 -3.41 -7.93 -9.74
CA GLY A 109 -3.71 -9.22 -9.12
C GLY A 109 -2.57 -9.75 -8.25
N THR A 110 -1.62 -8.90 -7.84
CA THR A 110 -0.49 -9.30 -6.99
C THR A 110 -0.51 -8.59 -5.64
N PHE A 111 0.13 -9.20 -4.66
CA PHE A 111 0.61 -8.52 -3.45
C PHE A 111 2.14 -8.47 -3.44
N SER A 112 2.69 -7.49 -2.75
CA SER A 112 4.14 -7.41 -2.49
C SER A 112 4.39 -6.98 -1.05
N PHE A 113 5.39 -7.60 -0.42
CA PHE A 113 5.91 -7.21 0.89
C PHE A 113 7.16 -6.36 0.72
N TRP A 114 7.29 -5.35 1.57
CA TRP A 114 8.31 -4.33 1.46
C TRP A 114 8.88 -3.97 2.83
N ASP A 115 10.17 -3.67 2.85
CA ASP A 115 10.82 -3.00 3.96
C ASP A 115 11.09 -1.55 3.54
N LYS A 116 10.38 -0.61 4.19
CA LYS A 116 10.53 0.81 3.90
C LYS A 116 11.82 1.42 4.44
N ASP A 117 12.40 0.83 5.49
CA ASP A 117 13.60 1.34 6.14
C ASP A 117 14.84 0.90 5.36
N ALA A 118 14.88 -0.38 4.95
CA ALA A 118 15.90 -0.89 4.03
C ALA A 118 15.66 -0.49 2.57
N ARG A 119 14.47 0.05 2.24
CA ARG A 119 14.01 0.37 0.87
C ARG A 119 14.08 -0.84 -0.09
N THR A 120 13.74 -2.03 0.42
CA THR A 120 13.80 -3.28 -0.35
C THR A 120 12.42 -3.91 -0.52
N LYS A 121 12.25 -4.62 -1.65
CA LYS A 121 11.13 -5.56 -1.83
C LYS A 121 11.53 -6.88 -1.18
N LEU A 122 10.70 -7.36 -0.25
CA LEU A 122 10.94 -8.63 0.45
C LEU A 122 10.44 -9.83 -0.36
N LYS A 123 9.19 -9.73 -0.86
CA LYS A 123 8.54 -10.83 -1.58
C LYS A 123 7.43 -10.33 -2.50
N PRO A 124 7.45 -10.66 -3.81
CA PRO A 124 6.26 -10.58 -4.66
C PRO A 124 5.42 -11.87 -4.57
N SER A 125 4.12 -11.76 -4.79
CA SER A 125 3.25 -12.92 -5.02
C SER A 125 3.24 -13.33 -6.49
N GLU A 126 2.67 -14.51 -6.74
CA GLU A 126 2.15 -14.84 -8.07
C GLU A 126 0.91 -13.98 -8.40
N SER A 127 0.61 -13.87 -9.69
CA SER A 127 -0.59 -13.15 -10.15
C SER A 127 -1.83 -14.01 -9.95
N MET A 128 -2.85 -13.40 -9.37
CA MET A 128 -4.20 -13.96 -9.30
C MET A 128 -4.96 -13.70 -10.62
N GLU A 129 -6.06 -14.42 -10.83
CA GLU A 129 -6.92 -14.28 -12.01
C GLU A 129 -7.74 -12.97 -12.07
N GLN A 130 -7.74 -12.21 -10.98
CA GLN A 130 -8.46 -10.95 -10.79
C GLN A 130 -7.65 -10.02 -9.86
N PRO A 131 -7.95 -8.71 -9.84
CA PRO A 131 -7.34 -7.76 -8.91
C PRO A 131 -7.39 -8.21 -7.45
N ILE A 132 -6.39 -7.80 -6.68
CA ILE A 132 -6.46 -7.86 -5.22
C ILE A 132 -6.96 -6.50 -4.71
N VAL A 133 -8.13 -6.49 -4.09
CA VAL A 133 -8.88 -5.25 -3.80
C VAL A 133 -8.65 -4.74 -2.39
N ARG A 134 -8.30 -5.63 -1.46
CA ARG A 134 -8.10 -5.30 -0.05
C ARG A 134 -7.15 -6.29 0.60
N CYS A 135 -6.42 -5.83 1.61
CA CYS A 135 -5.70 -6.71 2.51
C CYS A 135 -5.73 -6.21 3.96
N ALA A 136 -5.36 -7.09 4.89
CA ALA A 136 -5.21 -6.77 6.31
C ALA A 136 -4.31 -7.81 7.00
N PHE A 137 -3.74 -7.44 8.13
CA PHE A 137 -3.09 -8.36 9.06
C PHE A 137 -3.99 -8.59 10.28
N ASN A 138 -3.92 -9.78 10.88
CA ASN A 138 -4.45 -10.01 12.21
C ASN A 138 -3.57 -9.30 13.28
N ASN A 139 -4.02 -9.27 14.55
CA ASN A 139 -3.41 -8.40 15.57
C ASN A 139 -1.90 -8.63 15.82
N ASN A 140 -1.44 -9.86 15.62
CA ASN A 140 -0.07 -10.31 15.88
C ASN A 140 0.72 -10.48 14.59
N GLY A 141 0.12 -10.23 13.43
CA GLY A 141 0.74 -10.33 12.12
C GLY A 141 1.06 -11.75 11.65
N GLN A 142 0.53 -12.77 12.33
CA GLN A 142 0.70 -14.16 11.89
C GLN A 142 -0.03 -14.44 10.58
N ILE A 143 -1.16 -13.77 10.34
CA ILE A 143 -2.03 -13.99 9.18
C ILE A 143 -2.15 -12.71 8.36
N PHE A 144 -1.82 -12.82 7.08
CA PHE A 144 -2.15 -11.85 6.04
C PHE A 144 -3.41 -12.31 5.30
N ALA A 145 -4.46 -11.50 5.34
CA ALA A 145 -5.69 -11.72 4.59
C ALA A 145 -5.71 -10.83 3.36
N TYR A 146 -6.15 -11.35 2.21
CA TYR A 146 -6.34 -10.54 1.00
C TYR A 146 -7.55 -11.02 0.18
N ALA A 147 -8.26 -10.07 -0.43
CA ALA A 147 -9.46 -10.32 -1.21
C ALA A 147 -9.20 -10.20 -2.71
N VAL A 148 -9.58 -11.23 -3.47
CA VAL A 148 -9.49 -11.30 -4.93
C VAL A 148 -10.88 -11.04 -5.49
N SER A 149 -11.03 -9.94 -6.22
CA SER A 149 -12.30 -9.45 -6.76
C SER A 149 -12.05 -8.41 -7.84
N TYR A 150 -13.03 -8.18 -8.72
CA TYR A 150 -12.94 -7.10 -9.69
C TYR A 150 -13.03 -5.73 -9.00
N ASP A 151 -12.11 -4.81 -9.32
CA ASP A 151 -11.97 -3.50 -8.64
C ASP A 151 -12.45 -2.30 -9.47
N TRP A 152 -13.14 -2.58 -10.57
CA TRP A 152 -13.62 -1.58 -11.54
C TRP A 152 -12.53 -0.81 -12.29
N SER A 153 -11.26 -1.25 -12.22
CA SER A 153 -10.12 -0.57 -12.88
C SER A 153 -10.27 -0.42 -14.39
N LYS A 154 -11.13 -1.23 -15.03
CA LYS A 154 -11.43 -1.16 -16.47
C LYS A 154 -12.91 -0.91 -16.78
N GLY A 155 -13.71 -0.51 -15.79
CA GLY A 155 -15.14 -0.23 -15.97
C GLY A 155 -16.03 -1.45 -16.18
N HIS A 156 -17.31 -1.19 -16.43
CA HIS A 156 -18.36 -2.22 -16.45
C HIS A 156 -18.15 -3.31 -17.52
N GLU A 157 -17.53 -2.96 -18.64
CA GLU A 157 -17.29 -3.88 -19.77
C GLU A 157 -16.41 -5.08 -19.39
N PHE A 158 -15.57 -4.93 -18.37
CA PHE A 158 -14.66 -5.98 -17.89
C PHE A 158 -15.17 -6.69 -16.64
N TYR A 159 -16.35 -6.30 -16.13
CA TYR A 159 -16.96 -6.97 -14.99
C TYR A 159 -17.63 -8.26 -15.44
N ASN A 160 -17.20 -9.39 -14.87
CA ASN A 160 -17.78 -10.71 -15.13
C ASN A 160 -18.49 -11.23 -13.88
N THR A 161 -19.83 -11.28 -13.93
CA THR A 161 -20.68 -11.75 -12.81
C THR A 161 -20.52 -13.24 -12.50
N GLN A 162 -19.94 -14.03 -13.41
CA GLN A 162 -19.69 -15.46 -13.21
C GLN A 162 -18.37 -15.73 -12.49
N LYS A 163 -17.45 -14.76 -12.42
CA LYS A 163 -16.20 -14.92 -11.67
C LYS A 163 -16.47 -14.83 -10.16
N LYS A 164 -15.93 -15.79 -9.41
CA LYS A 164 -16.08 -15.84 -7.95
C LYS A 164 -15.17 -14.83 -7.28
N ASN A 165 -15.61 -14.32 -6.14
CA ASN A 165 -14.78 -13.53 -5.24
C ASN A 165 -14.18 -14.46 -4.17
N TYR A 166 -12.93 -14.21 -3.79
CA TYR A 166 -12.22 -15.02 -2.81
C TYR A 166 -11.63 -14.16 -1.71
N ILE A 167 -11.55 -14.72 -0.50
CA ILE A 167 -10.72 -14.21 0.59
C ILE A 167 -9.70 -15.29 0.92
N PHE A 168 -8.43 -14.97 0.79
CA PHE A 168 -7.33 -15.85 1.10
C PHE A 168 -6.67 -15.44 2.41
N LEU A 169 -6.20 -16.43 3.17
CA LEU A 169 -5.42 -16.25 4.39
C LEU A 169 -4.05 -16.89 4.18
N ARG A 170 -2.98 -16.17 4.54
CA ARG A 170 -1.60 -16.61 4.37
C ARG A 170 -0.81 -16.43 5.68
N PRO A 171 -0.19 -17.49 6.21
CA PRO A 171 0.85 -17.34 7.23
C PRO A 171 2.01 -16.52 6.66
N CYS A 172 2.34 -15.39 7.29
CA CYS A 172 3.22 -14.39 6.68
C CYS A 172 4.32 -13.85 7.60
N TYR A 173 4.33 -14.25 8.87
CA TYR A 173 5.16 -13.61 9.90
C TYR A 173 6.64 -13.50 9.48
N ASP A 174 7.26 -14.63 9.09
CA ASP A 174 8.67 -14.64 8.68
C ASP A 174 8.92 -13.96 7.32
N GLU A 175 7.93 -13.95 6.43
CA GLU A 175 8.06 -13.31 5.10
C GLU A 175 8.10 -11.77 5.19
N LEU A 176 7.58 -11.21 6.29
CA LEU A 176 7.59 -9.77 6.57
C LEU A 176 8.62 -9.35 7.61
N LYS A 177 9.46 -10.28 8.11
CA LYS A 177 10.57 -9.94 8.99
C LYS A 177 11.67 -9.23 8.17
N PRO A 178 12.12 -8.03 8.59
CA PRO A 178 13.27 -7.36 7.98
C PRO A 178 14.48 -8.29 7.93
N ARG A 179 15.25 -8.23 6.83
CA ARG A 179 16.55 -8.91 6.80
C ARG A 179 17.48 -8.15 7.74
N THR A 180 18.07 -8.84 8.70
CA THR A 180 19.17 -8.28 9.50
C THR A 180 20.33 -7.99 8.55
N SER A 181 20.64 -6.70 8.41
CA SER A 181 21.89 -6.20 7.84
C SER A 181 23.07 -6.55 8.74
#